data_AF-B6AV60-F1
#
_entry.id   AF-B6AV60-F1
#
_cell.length_a   1.000
_cell.length_b   1.000
_cell.length_c   1.000
_cell.angle_alpha   90.00
_cell.angle_beta   90.00
_cell.angle_gamma   90.00
#
_symmetry.space_group_name_H-M   'P 1'
#
loop_
_entity.id
_entity.type
_entity.pdbx_description
1 polymer ?
#
loop_
_entity_poly.entity_id
_entity_poly.type
_entity_poly.pdbx_seq_one_letter_code
_entity_poly.pdbx_strand_id
1 'polypeptide(L)'
;MPDLILSWGDVPASGGGPVGYGTQLIAPTTIPTGGTGGIEVTVVSNIQQEGATTFTVNQPNFDVPAEGIPEQSALKLFNDGIAPAGFSDTMTTSLIFGSNDPLYQDSVTDVSFRLFDIDSGDINDDTSDPSGGSPHTDNVTIRAFDADGNELLVNRGQG
;
A
#
# COMPACT_ATOMS: atom_id res chain seq x y z
N MET A 1 12.04 -16.09 -13.04
CA MET A 1 10.70 -15.89 -12.45
C MET A 1 10.01 -14.83 -13.30
N PRO A 2 8.70 -14.94 -13.61
CA PRO A 2 7.99 -13.82 -14.22
C PRO A 2 8.01 -12.64 -13.25
N ASP A 3 8.15 -11.43 -13.77
CA ASP A 3 8.05 -10.22 -12.97
C ASP A 3 6.59 -10.04 -12.53
N LEU A 4 6.38 -9.92 -11.22
CA LEU A 4 5.08 -9.58 -10.65
C LEU A 4 4.86 -8.08 -10.79
N ILE A 5 3.94 -7.68 -11.67
CA ILE A 5 3.48 -6.29 -11.78
C ILE A 5 2.07 -6.23 -11.20
N LEU A 6 1.91 -5.54 -10.07
CA LEU A 6 0.60 -5.26 -9.48
C LEU A 6 -0.09 -4.13 -10.24
N SER A 7 -1.18 -4.45 -10.93
CA SER A 7 -2.11 -3.47 -11.51
C SER A 7 -3.40 -3.44 -10.70
N TRP A 8 -3.83 -2.25 -10.26
CA TRP A 8 -5.09 -2.12 -9.53
C TRP A 8 -6.33 -2.28 -10.43
N GLY A 9 -6.15 -2.34 -11.75
CA GLY A 9 -7.20 -2.74 -12.68
C GLY A 9 -7.61 -4.21 -12.56
N ASP A 10 -6.79 -5.05 -11.91
CA ASP A 10 -7.02 -6.48 -11.73
C ASP A 10 -7.70 -6.82 -10.38
N VAL A 11 -7.99 -5.83 -9.54
CA VAL A 11 -8.75 -6.03 -8.30
C VAL A 11 -10.15 -6.51 -8.66
N PRO A 12 -10.70 -7.56 -8.03
CA PRO A 12 -12.07 -8.01 -8.28
C PRO A 12 -13.12 -7.27 -7.42
N ALA A 13 -14.20 -6.82 -8.04
CA ALA A 13 -15.40 -6.27 -7.43
C ALA A 13 -15.93 -7.24 -6.38
N SER A 14 -16.53 -6.72 -5.31
CA SER A 14 -17.36 -7.51 -4.40
C SER A 14 -18.43 -8.23 -5.23
N GLY A 15 -18.25 -9.53 -5.52
CA GLY A 15 -19.10 -10.29 -6.44
C GLY A 15 -18.42 -10.88 -7.68
N GLY A 16 -17.09 -10.77 -7.85
CA GLY A 16 -16.33 -11.54 -8.84
C GLY A 16 -16.24 -10.98 -10.26
N GLY A 17 -16.59 -9.71 -10.48
CA GLY A 17 -16.19 -8.96 -11.70
C GLY A 17 -14.90 -8.17 -11.46
N PRO A 18 -14.27 -7.50 -12.44
CA PRO A 18 -13.18 -6.56 -12.15
C PRO A 18 -13.72 -5.31 -11.42
N VAL A 19 -13.22 -4.97 -10.22
CA VAL A 19 -13.34 -3.59 -9.72
C VAL A 19 -12.29 -2.77 -10.42
N GLY A 20 -12.78 -1.81 -11.19
CA GLY A 20 -11.98 -0.66 -11.54
C GLY A 20 -11.52 0.09 -10.30
N TYR A 21 -10.49 0.88 -10.53
CA TYR A 21 -10.05 1.95 -9.67
C TYR A 21 -11.17 2.76 -8.95
N GLY A 22 -10.84 3.39 -7.83
CA GLY A 22 -11.78 4.16 -6.99
C GLY A 22 -12.50 3.30 -5.96
N THR A 23 -12.04 2.06 -5.75
CA THR A 23 -12.65 1.11 -4.82
C THR A 23 -12.00 1.20 -3.45
N GLN A 24 -12.81 1.34 -2.41
CA GLN A 24 -12.35 1.25 -1.03
C GLN A 24 -12.09 -0.21 -0.65
N LEU A 25 -10.92 -0.49 -0.10
CA LEU A 25 -10.56 -1.81 0.40
C LEU A 25 -10.91 -1.90 1.89
N ILE A 26 -12.16 -2.29 2.19
CA ILE A 26 -12.67 -2.43 3.58
C ILE A 26 -12.69 -3.87 4.08
N ALA A 27 -12.34 -4.83 3.23
CA ALA A 27 -12.24 -6.24 3.53
C ALA A 27 -11.05 -6.85 2.76
N PRO A 28 -10.50 -8.00 3.22
CA PRO A 28 -9.49 -8.73 2.48
C PRO A 28 -9.88 -8.91 1.02
N THR A 29 -9.04 -8.44 0.11
CA THR A 29 -9.30 -8.46 -1.34
C THR A 29 -8.14 -9.13 -2.05
N THR A 30 -8.43 -10.23 -2.74
CA THR A 30 -7.42 -11.03 -3.47
C THR A 30 -7.44 -10.70 -4.95
N ILE A 31 -6.30 -10.31 -5.49
CA ILE A 31 -6.03 -10.15 -6.92
C ILE A 31 -5.56 -11.53 -7.44
N PRO A 32 -6.31 -12.17 -8.36
CA PRO A 32 -6.04 -13.55 -8.78
C PRO A 32 -4.82 -13.67 -9.72
N THR A 33 -4.23 -14.86 -9.76
CA THR A 33 -3.00 -15.23 -10.49
C THR A 33 -2.94 -14.81 -11.96
N GLY A 34 -4.10 -14.68 -12.62
CA GLY A 34 -4.21 -14.28 -14.03
C GLY A 34 -3.76 -12.85 -14.32
N GLY A 35 -3.77 -11.95 -13.32
CA GLY A 35 -3.26 -10.57 -13.43
C GLY A 35 -1.82 -10.38 -12.96
N THR A 36 -1.22 -11.42 -12.37
CA THR A 36 -0.01 -11.31 -11.53
C THR A 36 1.05 -12.37 -11.87
N GLY A 37 0.91 -13.03 -13.03
CA GLY A 37 1.91 -13.97 -13.53
C GLY A 37 2.02 -15.26 -12.70
N GLY A 38 0.96 -15.68 -12.01
CA GLY A 38 0.92 -16.92 -11.23
C GLY A 38 0.87 -16.76 -9.70
N ILE A 39 1.04 -15.54 -9.18
CA ILE A 39 1.04 -15.25 -7.73
C ILE A 39 -0.21 -14.45 -7.34
N GLU A 40 -1.08 -14.98 -6.49
CA GLU A 40 -2.17 -14.21 -5.89
C GLU A 40 -1.64 -13.18 -4.90
N VAL A 41 -2.22 -11.97 -4.92
CA VAL A 41 -1.91 -10.93 -3.94
C VAL A 41 -3.17 -10.58 -3.19
N THR A 42 -3.19 -10.83 -1.89
CA THR A 42 -4.28 -10.43 -1.00
C THR A 42 -3.91 -9.16 -0.26
N VAL A 43 -4.71 -8.12 -0.43
CA VAL A 43 -4.60 -6.86 0.30
C VAL A 43 -5.53 -6.89 1.51
N VAL A 44 -4.97 -6.65 2.68
CA VAL A 44 -5.72 -6.56 3.95
C VAL A 44 -5.48 -5.20 4.55
N SER A 45 -6.53 -4.37 4.62
CA SER A 45 -6.49 -3.08 5.31
C SER A 45 -7.15 -3.21 6.68
N ASN A 46 -6.38 -2.90 7.73
CA ASN A 46 -6.88 -2.70 9.07
C ASN A 46 -6.92 -1.19 9.32
N ILE A 47 -8.09 -0.68 9.71
CA ILE A 47 -8.31 0.73 10.00
C ILE A 47 -8.36 0.90 11.52
N GLN A 48 -7.36 1.60 12.08
CA GLN A 48 -7.23 1.80 13.52
C GLN A 48 -7.80 3.14 14.00
N GLN A 49 -7.95 4.12 13.09
CA GLN A 49 -8.49 5.44 13.39
C GLN A 49 -9.73 5.75 12.54
N GLU A 50 -10.68 6.50 13.11
CA GLU A 50 -11.82 7.02 12.35
C GLU A 50 -11.34 8.00 11.27
N GLY A 51 -11.90 7.90 10.07
CA GLY A 51 -11.47 8.71 8.90
C GLY A 51 -10.37 8.06 8.05
N ALA A 52 -9.67 7.06 8.59
CA ALA A 52 -8.66 6.33 7.84
C ALA A 52 -9.28 5.39 6.79
N THR A 53 -8.70 5.40 5.59
CA THR A 53 -9.21 4.68 4.43
C THR A 53 -8.09 4.22 3.49
N THR A 54 -8.34 3.13 2.76
CA THR A 54 -7.47 2.57 1.74
C THR A 54 -8.24 2.47 0.41
N PHE A 55 -7.72 3.06 -0.67
CA PHE A 55 -8.38 3.09 -1.97
C PHE A 55 -7.44 2.77 -3.13
N THR A 56 -7.95 2.05 -4.13
CA THR A 56 -7.31 1.93 -5.44
C THR A 56 -7.50 3.23 -6.23
N VAL A 57 -6.48 3.73 -6.94
CA VAL A 57 -6.56 5.05 -7.61
C VAL A 57 -6.32 4.95 -9.11
N ASN A 58 -7.19 5.59 -9.92
CA ASN A 58 -7.06 5.70 -11.39
C ASN A 58 -6.42 7.02 -11.83
N GLN A 59 -5.34 7.43 -11.17
CA GLN A 59 -4.68 8.67 -11.54
C GLN A 59 -3.23 8.36 -11.85
N PRO A 60 -2.68 8.93 -12.95
CA PRO A 60 -1.25 8.89 -13.17
C PRO A 60 -0.56 9.48 -11.95
N ASN A 61 0.28 8.67 -11.30
CA ASN A 61 1.18 9.15 -10.26
C ASN A 61 2.51 9.54 -10.89
N PHE A 62 3.38 10.16 -10.10
CA PHE A 62 4.70 10.55 -10.57
C PHE A 62 5.46 9.33 -11.10
N ASP A 63 5.75 9.32 -12.40
CA ASP A 63 6.48 8.25 -13.06
C ASP A 63 7.99 8.50 -12.96
N VAL A 64 8.73 7.44 -12.61
CA VAL A 64 10.20 7.41 -12.77
C VAL A 64 10.49 6.21 -13.65
N PRO A 65 10.62 6.42 -14.98
CA PRO A 65 10.69 5.32 -15.95
C PRO A 65 11.78 4.28 -15.65
N ALA A 66 12.86 4.69 -15.00
CA ALA A 66 13.98 3.81 -14.63
C ALA A 66 13.61 2.75 -13.58
N GLU A 67 12.54 2.95 -12.81
CA GLU A 67 12.10 2.02 -11.76
C GLU A 67 11.10 0.97 -12.27
N GLY A 68 10.56 1.12 -13.48
CA GLY A 68 9.63 0.16 -14.07
C GLY A 68 8.28 0.02 -13.34
N ILE A 69 7.99 0.87 -12.35
CA ILE A 69 6.72 0.92 -11.62
C ILE A 69 5.69 1.65 -12.49
N PRO A 70 4.56 1.03 -12.88
CA PRO A 70 3.54 1.69 -13.70
C PRO A 70 2.91 2.92 -13.01
N GLU A 71 2.67 4.00 -13.75
CA GLU A 71 2.03 5.23 -13.22
C GLU A 71 0.62 5.00 -12.63
N GLN A 72 -0.04 3.90 -13.02
CA GLN A 72 -1.39 3.51 -12.62
C GLN A 72 -1.41 2.40 -11.55
N SER A 73 -0.30 2.18 -10.82
CA SER A 73 -0.18 1.15 -9.79
C SER A 73 -0.17 1.69 -8.35
N ALA A 74 -0.84 2.81 -8.04
CA ALA A 74 -0.87 3.35 -6.68
C ALA A 74 -2.05 2.88 -5.81
N LEU A 75 -1.71 2.54 -4.56
CA LEU A 75 -2.65 2.39 -3.45
C LEU A 75 -2.59 3.66 -2.60
N LYS A 76 -3.73 4.33 -2.43
CA LYS A 76 -3.81 5.51 -1.57
C LYS A 76 -4.18 5.10 -0.15
N LEU A 77 -3.33 5.52 0.79
CA LEU A 77 -3.58 5.51 2.21
C LEU A 77 -3.93 6.95 2.62
N PHE A 78 -5.07 7.15 3.26
CA PHE A 78 -5.59 8.48 3.58
C PHE A 78 -6.27 8.50 4.94
N ASN A 79 -6.07 9.57 5.71
CA ASN A 79 -6.83 9.85 6.93
C ASN A 79 -7.12 11.34 7.02
N ASP A 80 -8.39 11.71 7.21
CA ASP A 80 -8.84 13.07 7.53
C ASP A 80 -9.19 13.27 9.02
N GLY A 81 -9.04 12.21 9.80
CA GLY A 81 -9.31 12.17 11.23
C GLY A 81 -8.19 12.80 12.07
N ILE A 82 -8.58 13.36 13.21
CA ILE A 82 -7.62 13.88 14.20
C ILE A 82 -6.95 12.69 14.87
N ALA A 83 -5.62 12.62 14.77
CA ALA A 83 -4.85 11.62 15.49
C ALA A 83 -5.14 11.71 17.01
N PRO A 84 -5.42 10.59 17.69
CA PRO A 84 -5.50 10.56 19.14
C PRO A 84 -4.23 11.13 19.77
N ALA A 85 -4.32 11.70 20.97
CA ALA A 85 -3.13 12.18 21.67
C ALA A 85 -2.12 11.02 21.88
N GLY A 86 -0.90 11.20 21.36
CA GLY A 86 0.19 10.21 21.41
C GLY A 86 0.47 9.54 20.07
N PHE A 87 1.44 8.62 20.04
CA PHE A 87 1.73 7.79 18.87
C PHE A 87 0.75 6.61 18.83
N SER A 88 -0.12 6.57 17.83
CA SER A 88 -0.95 5.41 17.54
C SER A 88 -0.98 5.16 16.03
N ASP A 89 -0.96 3.89 15.63
CA ASP A 89 -1.07 3.53 14.22
C ASP A 89 -2.39 4.05 13.66
N THR A 90 -2.33 4.75 12.53
CA THR A 90 -3.52 5.23 11.82
C THR A 90 -4.20 4.10 11.03
N MET A 91 -3.39 3.33 10.32
CA MET A 91 -3.82 2.17 9.56
C MET A 91 -2.68 1.16 9.42
N THR A 92 -3.01 -0.09 9.14
CA THR A 92 -2.06 -1.11 8.68
C THR A 92 -2.58 -1.74 7.41
N THR A 93 -1.78 -1.70 6.34
CA THR A 93 -2.07 -2.41 5.10
C THR A 93 -1.06 -3.53 4.91
N SER A 94 -1.55 -4.75 4.72
CA SER A 94 -0.75 -5.93 4.45
C SER A 94 -0.94 -6.39 3.02
N LEU A 95 0.17 -6.68 2.34
CA LEU A 95 0.19 -7.40 1.06
C LEU A 95 0.63 -8.83 1.34
N ILE A 96 -0.24 -9.79 1.05
CA ILE A 96 0.00 -11.22 1.31
C ILE A 96 0.11 -11.91 -0.05
N PHE A 97 1.26 -12.53 -0.30
CA PHE A 97 1.53 -13.24 -1.54
C PHE A 97 1.29 -14.73 -1.34
N GLY A 98 0.66 -15.37 -2.32
CA GLY A 98 0.45 -16.82 -2.33
C GLY A 98 0.27 -17.35 -3.75
N SER A 99 0.32 -18.67 -3.91
CA SER A 99 0.10 -19.33 -5.19
C SER A 99 -0.69 -20.61 -4.99
N ASN A 100 -1.65 -20.85 -5.87
CA ASN A 100 -2.30 -22.15 -6.03
C ASN A 100 -1.80 -22.92 -7.27
N ASP A 101 -0.90 -22.32 -8.04
CA ASP A 101 -0.29 -22.93 -9.22
C ASP A 101 0.99 -23.65 -8.80
N PRO A 102 1.12 -24.97 -9.05
CA PRO A 102 2.28 -25.77 -8.65
C PRO A 102 3.59 -25.35 -9.34
N LEU A 103 3.54 -24.51 -10.38
CA LEU A 103 4.72 -23.93 -11.02
C LEU A 103 5.32 -22.76 -10.23
N TYR A 104 4.55 -22.17 -9.31
CA TYR A 104 4.97 -21.03 -8.49
C TYR A 104 4.90 -21.38 -7.00
N GLN A 105 5.84 -20.84 -6.23
CA GLN A 105 5.84 -20.97 -4.76
C GLN A 105 5.36 -19.66 -4.14
N ASP A 106 4.96 -19.69 -2.88
CA ASP A 106 4.55 -18.51 -2.09
C ASP A 106 5.75 -17.59 -1.74
N SER A 107 6.89 -17.80 -2.39
CA SER A 107 8.12 -17.05 -2.18
C SER A 107 8.28 -15.99 -3.25
N VAL A 108 8.18 -14.72 -2.84
CA VAL A 108 8.47 -13.55 -3.67
C VAL A 108 9.80 -12.94 -3.23
N THR A 109 10.65 -12.58 -4.18
CA THR A 109 11.91 -11.86 -3.93
C THR A 109 11.88 -10.49 -4.60
N ASP A 110 12.79 -9.60 -4.19
CA ASP A 110 13.04 -8.32 -4.86
C ASP A 110 11.83 -7.37 -4.91
N VAL A 111 10.99 -7.39 -3.87
CA VAL A 111 9.83 -6.49 -3.75
C VAL A 111 10.30 -5.04 -3.64
N SER A 112 9.87 -4.22 -4.59
CA SER A 112 10.14 -2.79 -4.63
C SER A 112 8.82 -2.02 -4.67
N PHE A 113 8.78 -0.89 -3.95
CA PHE A 113 7.65 0.03 -3.96
C PHE A 113 8.17 1.45 -3.77
N ARG A 114 7.34 2.42 -4.15
CA ARG A 114 7.60 3.84 -3.90
C ARG A 114 6.52 4.39 -2.98
N LEU A 115 6.93 5.24 -2.04
CA LEU A 115 6.02 6.00 -1.19
C LEU A 115 5.92 7.42 -1.74
N PHE A 116 4.69 7.87 -1.94
CA PHE A 116 4.39 9.27 -2.19
C PHE A 116 3.80 9.86 -0.92
N ASP A 117 4.59 10.70 -0.27
CA ASP A 117 4.11 11.54 0.81
C ASP A 117 3.40 12.74 0.19
N ILE A 118 2.11 12.91 0.51
CA ILE A 118 1.27 13.98 -0.01
C ILE A 118 0.60 14.66 1.17
N ASP A 119 1.29 15.65 1.73
CA ASP A 119 0.70 16.61 2.65
C ASP A 119 -0.16 17.61 1.86
N SER A 120 -1.48 17.50 1.99
CA SER A 120 -2.40 18.53 1.53
C SER A 120 -2.92 19.33 2.73
N GLY A 121 -2.20 20.39 3.11
CA GLY A 121 -2.55 21.32 4.18
C GLY A 121 -2.15 22.76 3.83
N ASP A 122 -2.56 23.76 4.61
CA ASP A 122 -2.06 25.13 4.46
C ASP A 122 -0.54 25.14 4.71
N ILE A 123 0.22 25.97 4.01
CA ILE A 123 1.65 26.17 4.29
C ILE A 123 1.91 26.61 5.73
N ASN A 124 0.88 27.16 6.40
CA ASN A 124 0.90 27.60 7.79
C ASN A 124 0.46 26.50 8.78
N ASP A 125 0.03 25.34 8.30
CA ASP A 125 -0.30 24.18 9.13
C ASP A 125 0.99 23.63 9.79
N ASP A 126 2.15 23.77 9.13
CA ASP A 126 3.48 23.43 9.67
C ASP A 126 4.04 24.43 10.70
N THR A 127 3.36 25.56 11.00
CA THR A 127 3.97 26.62 11.85
C THR A 127 3.05 27.36 12.82
N SER A 128 1.81 26.91 13.04
CA SER A 128 0.89 27.62 13.94
C SER A 128 0.74 27.06 15.36
N ASP A 129 1.65 26.16 15.80
CA ASP A 129 1.85 25.97 17.23
C ASP A 129 2.89 26.98 17.76
N PRO A 130 2.47 28.08 18.43
CA PRO A 130 3.40 29.00 19.09
C PRO A 130 4.21 28.37 20.23
N SER A 131 3.97 27.09 20.56
CA SER A 131 4.73 26.29 21.51
C SER A 131 5.74 25.30 20.89
N GLY A 132 5.86 25.25 19.55
CA GLY A 132 6.87 24.44 18.84
C GLY A 132 6.46 22.98 18.60
N GLY A 133 5.17 22.70 18.51
CA GLY A 133 4.58 21.39 18.24
C GLY A 133 4.86 20.85 16.84
N SER A 134 4.79 19.52 16.78
CA SER A 134 5.38 18.62 15.78
C SER A 134 5.03 18.93 14.32
N PRO A 135 6.00 18.86 13.38
CA PRO A 135 5.71 18.90 11.95
C PRO A 135 4.74 17.78 11.56
N HIS A 136 3.93 18.00 10.52
CA HIS A 136 3.15 16.96 9.83
C HIS A 136 4.13 15.86 9.39
N THR A 137 4.29 14.85 10.23
CA THR A 137 5.26 13.79 10.04
C THR A 137 4.49 12.51 9.82
N ASP A 138 4.49 12.04 8.59
CA ASP A 138 3.99 10.72 8.28
C ASP A 138 5.05 9.66 8.65
N ASN A 139 4.71 8.83 9.62
CA ASN A 139 5.56 7.73 10.05
C ASN A 139 5.17 6.44 9.34
N VAL A 140 5.94 6.04 8.33
CA VAL A 140 5.75 4.75 7.64
C VAL A 140 6.70 3.69 8.19
N THR A 141 6.12 2.59 8.67
CA THR A 141 6.85 1.38 9.06
C THR A 141 6.59 0.27 8.06
N ILE A 142 7.63 -0.23 7.40
CA ILE A 142 7.56 -1.40 6.52
C ILE A 142 8.17 -2.60 7.24
N ARG A 143 7.43 -3.71 7.25
CA ARG A 143 7.88 -5.01 7.77
C ARG A 143 7.64 -6.06 6.69
N ALA A 144 8.59 -6.97 6.53
CA ALA A 144 8.48 -8.11 5.62
C ALA A 144 8.58 -9.40 6.43
N PHE A 145 7.89 -10.45 6.00
CA PHE A 145 7.87 -11.75 6.68
C PHE A 145 8.05 -12.85 5.65
N ASP A 146 8.74 -13.93 6.03
CA ASP A 146 8.79 -15.16 5.22
C ASP A 146 7.50 -15.99 5.38
N ALA A 147 7.42 -17.11 4.64
CA ALA A 147 6.26 -18.01 4.67
C ALA A 147 6.04 -18.69 6.04
N ASP A 148 7.07 -18.76 6.88
CA ASP A 148 6.98 -19.29 8.25
C ASP A 148 6.58 -18.20 9.27
N GLY A 149 6.44 -16.95 8.81
CA GLY A 149 6.09 -15.79 9.64
C GLY A 149 7.28 -15.15 10.35
N ASN A 150 8.51 -15.47 9.98
CA ASN A 150 9.69 -14.81 10.55
C ASN A 150 9.91 -13.45 9.87
N GLU A 151 10.23 -12.42 10.66
CA GLU A 151 10.51 -11.08 10.15
C GLU A 151 11.83 -11.05 9.35
N LEU A 152 11.76 -10.46 8.16
CA LEU A 152 12.89 -10.25 7.26
C LEU A 152 13.40 -8.81 7.36
N LEU A 153 14.72 -8.63 7.17
CA LEU A 153 15.32 -7.31 7.14
C LEU A 153 14.85 -6.52 5.90
N VAL A 154 14.20 -5.38 6.14
CA VAL A 154 13.84 -4.43 5.08
C VAL A 154 14.97 -3.41 4.93
N ASN A 155 15.70 -3.47 3.82
CA ASN A 155 16.67 -2.44 3.47
C ASN A 155 15.94 -1.27 2.83
N ARG A 156 16.02 -0.09 3.45
CA ARG A 156 15.66 1.16 2.79
C ARG A 156 16.76 1.43 1.75
N GLY A 157 16.48 1.20 0.47
CA GLY A 157 17.41 1.55 -0.60
C GLY A 157 17.87 3.00 -0.41
N GLN A 158 19.18 3.25 -0.46
CA GLN A 158 19.69 4.61 -0.36
C GLN A 158 19.22 5.37 -1.60
N GLY A 159 18.34 6.35 -1.39
CA GLY A 159 18.01 7.38 -2.39
C GLY A 159 19.18 8.31 -2.63
#